data_AF-A0A5A5RZE4-F1
#
_entry.id   AF-A0A5A5RZE4-F1
#
_cell.length_a   1.000
_cell.length_b   1.000
_cell.length_c   1.000
_cell.angle_alpha   90.00
_cell.angle_beta   90.00
_cell.angle_gamma   90.00
#
_symmetry.space_group_name_H-M   'P 1'
#
loop_
_entity.id
_entity.type
_entity.pdbx_description
1 polymer ?
#
loop_
_entity_poly.entity_id
_entity_poly.type
_entity_poly.pdbx_seq_one_letter_code
_entity_poly.pdbx_strand_id
1 'polypeptide(L)'
;MRIRFLLDENLSPDLKISLLRSNPNLDILRVGEPDAPPLGTLDPQILDYVASFQRLLVTNNRRSMPGHLKNHWDKGGHIWGLLWLRPSANLEIWAEELYLILNPVIKN
;
A
#
# COMPACT_ATOMS: atom_id res chain seq x y z
N MET A 1 4.79 -9.98 13.98
CA MET A 1 4.64 -9.82 12.51
C MET A 1 4.96 -8.38 12.16
N ARG A 2 5.76 -8.12 11.12
CA ARG A 2 6.05 -6.75 10.66
C ARG A 2 5.12 -6.39 9.51
N ILE A 3 4.38 -5.30 9.63
CA ILE A 3 3.50 -4.82 8.56
C ILE A 3 4.38 -4.19 7.48
N ARG A 4 4.09 -4.50 6.21
CA ARG A 4 4.82 -4.03 5.04
C ARG A 4 3.85 -3.42 4.06
N PHE A 5 4.16 -2.25 3.53
CA PHE A 5 3.31 -1.58 2.55
C PHE A 5 3.91 -1.65 1.14
N LEU A 6 3.01 -1.69 0.16
CA LEU A 6 3.26 -1.25 -1.20
C LEU A 6 2.33 -0.07 -1.49
N LEU A 7 2.90 1.11 -1.76
CA LEU A 7 2.16 2.28 -2.20
C LEU A 7 1.94 2.21 -3.71
N ASP A 8 0.70 2.47 -4.13
CA ASP A 8 0.31 2.63 -5.53
C ASP A 8 1.11 3.77 -6.21
N GLU A 9 1.37 3.62 -7.52
CA GLU A 9 2.13 4.60 -8.31
C GLU A 9 1.45 5.96 -8.41
N ASN A 10 0.13 6.04 -8.18
CA ASN A 10 -0.62 7.28 -8.25
C ASN A 10 -0.59 8.07 -6.93
N LEU A 11 -0.02 7.49 -5.86
CA LEU A 11 0.19 8.21 -4.60
C LEU A 11 1.44 9.07 -4.68
N SER A 12 1.39 10.26 -4.06
CA SER A 12 2.53 11.17 -4.00
C SER A 12 3.76 10.47 -3.38
N PRO A 13 4.95 10.57 -3.99
CA PRO A 13 6.20 10.10 -3.39
C PRO A 13 6.44 10.70 -1.99
N ASP A 14 5.95 11.91 -1.74
CA ASP A 14 6.07 12.60 -0.44
C ASP A 14 5.41 11.83 0.69
N LEU A 15 4.41 10.97 0.41
CA LEU A 15 3.78 10.14 1.43
C LEU A 15 4.78 9.15 2.03
N LYS A 16 5.56 8.47 1.18
CA LYS A 16 6.64 7.58 1.62
C LYS A 16 7.71 8.35 2.38
N ILE A 17 8.11 9.52 1.86
CA ILE A 17 9.12 10.38 2.49
C ILE A 17 8.67 10.78 3.90
N SER A 18 7.43 11.24 4.07
CA SER A 18 6.88 11.63 5.38
C SER A 18 6.85 10.45 6.36
N LEU A 19 6.43 9.26 5.92
CA LEU A 19 6.44 8.06 6.76
C LEU A 19 7.86 7.68 7.22
N LEU A 20 8.83 7.70 6.30
CA LEU A 20 10.23 7.38 6.61
C LEU A 20 10.91 8.44 7.47
N ARG A 21 10.48 9.71 7.42
CA ARG A 21 10.92 10.75 8.37
C ARG A 21 10.49 10.44 9.80
N SER A 22 9.28 9.90 9.99
CA SER A 22 8.78 9.49 11.31
C SER A 22 9.51 8.24 11.84
N ASN A 23 9.80 7.28 10.96
CA ASN A 23 10.62 6.12 11.31
C ASN A 23 11.36 5.58 10.06
N PRO A 24 12.70 5.72 9.97
CA PRO A 24 13.45 5.30 8.79
C PRO A 24 13.50 3.78 8.59
N ASN A 25 13.11 3.01 9.61
CA ASN A 25 13.08 1.56 9.52
C ASN A 25 11.76 1.03 8.93
N LEU A 26 10.77 1.84 8.54
CA LEU A 26 9.51 1.28 8.00
C LEU A 26 9.75 0.50 6.70
N ASP A 27 9.10 -0.65 6.54
CA ASP A 27 9.16 -1.45 5.31
C ASP A 27 8.08 -0.99 4.34
N ILE A 28 8.43 -0.01 3.51
CA ILE A 28 7.54 0.64 2.56
C ILE A 28 8.22 0.70 1.21
N LEU A 29 7.56 0.14 0.21
CA LEU A 29 7.90 0.30 -1.20
C LEU A 29 6.82 1.11 -1.91
N ARG A 30 7.17 1.72 -3.04
CA ARG A 30 6.22 2.34 -3.97
C ARG A 30 6.42 1.77 -5.37
N VAL A 31 5.33 1.48 -6.06
CA VAL A 31 5.37 1.08 -7.47
C VAL A 31 6.18 2.11 -8.29
N GLY A 32 7.09 1.62 -9.12
CA GLY A 32 8.06 2.40 -9.89
C GLY A 32 9.44 2.59 -9.26
N GLU A 33 9.68 2.11 -8.04
CA GLU A 33 10.99 2.15 -7.39
C GLU A 33 11.83 0.87 -7.65
N PRO A 34 13.17 0.91 -7.49
CA PRO A 34 14.08 -0.19 -7.86
C PRO A 34 13.78 -1.59 -7.30
N ASP A 35 13.09 -1.70 -6.16
CA ASP A 35 12.76 -2.97 -5.49
C ASP A 35 11.26 -3.30 -5.51
N ALA A 36 10.48 -2.52 -6.26
CA ALA A 36 9.03 -2.64 -6.39
C ALA A 36 8.64 -3.05 -7.81
N PRO A 37 7.36 -3.38 -8.06
CA PRO A 37 6.87 -3.50 -9.43
C PRO A 37 7.19 -2.24 -10.23
N PRO A 38 7.58 -2.34 -11.51
CA PRO A 38 7.85 -1.19 -12.37
C PRO A 38 6.67 -0.22 -12.48
N LEU A 39 6.96 1.03 -12.86
CA LEU A 39 5.92 2.01 -13.17
C LEU A 39 5.04 1.48 -14.31
N GLY A 40 3.72 1.66 -14.20
CA GLY A 40 2.73 1.15 -15.14
C GLY A 40 2.43 -0.35 -15.02
N THR A 41 2.89 -1.01 -13.95
CA THR A 41 2.49 -2.40 -13.67
C THR A 41 0.97 -2.49 -13.53
N LEU A 42 0.35 -3.45 -14.20
CA LEU A 42 -1.11 -3.58 -14.22
C LEU A 42 -1.66 -3.96 -12.85
N ASP A 43 -2.85 -3.45 -12.50
CA ASP A 43 -3.53 -3.73 -11.22
C ASP A 43 -3.58 -5.24 -10.86
N PRO A 44 -3.91 -6.18 -11.78
CA PRO A 44 -3.87 -7.61 -11.46
C PRO A 44 -2.47 -8.11 -11.05
N GLN A 45 -1.42 -7.62 -11.71
CA GLN A 45 -0.03 -8.00 -11.38
C GLN A 45 0.41 -7.39 -10.04
N ILE A 46 -0.10 -6.20 -9.69
CA ILE A 46 0.08 -5.62 -8.36
C ILE A 46 -0.56 -6.51 -7.30
N LEU A 47 -1.77 -7.03 -7.54
CA LEU A 47 -2.45 -7.95 -6.60
C LEU A 47 -1.66 -9.26 -6.41
N ASP A 48 -1.12 -9.83 -7.49
CA ASP A 48 -0.23 -11.01 -7.42
C ASP A 48 1.05 -10.73 -6.62
N TYR A 49 1.64 -9.54 -6.83
CA TYR A 49 2.84 -9.12 -6.11
C TYR A 49 2.58 -8.97 -4.62
N VAL A 50 1.54 -8.23 -4.20
CA VAL A 50 1.28 -8.02 -2.77
C VAL A 50 0.90 -9.31 -2.04
N ALA A 51 0.29 -10.26 -2.74
CA ALA A 51 0.04 -11.62 -2.24
C ALA A 51 1.36 -12.37 -1.99
N SER A 52 2.25 -12.40 -2.99
CA SER A 52 3.51 -13.16 -2.96
C SER A 52 4.53 -12.58 -1.97
N PHE A 53 4.61 -11.26 -1.89
CA PHE A 53 5.57 -10.54 -1.04
C PHE A 53 4.98 -10.17 0.33
N GLN A 54 3.76 -10.61 0.63
CA GLN A 54 2.99 -10.34 1.85
C GLN A 54 3.07 -8.88 2.30
N ARG A 55 2.62 -8.00 1.39
CA ARG A 55 2.49 -6.56 1.59
C ARG A 55 1.02 -6.18 1.60
N LEU A 56 0.67 -5.12 2.31
CA LEU A 56 -0.63 -4.47 2.19
C LEU A 56 -0.54 -3.45 1.06
N LEU A 57 -1.53 -3.45 0.15
CA LEU A 57 -1.63 -2.44 -0.89
C LEU A 57 -2.23 -1.16 -0.31
N VAL A 58 -1.56 -0.02 -0.50
CA VAL A 58 -2.10 1.30 -0.17
C VAL A 58 -2.42 2.01 -1.48
N THR A 59 -3.69 2.34 -1.72
CA THR A 59 -4.15 2.94 -2.98
C THR A 59 -5.29 3.93 -2.75
N ASN A 60 -5.42 4.92 -3.62
CA ASN A 60 -6.60 5.80 -3.70
C ASN A 60 -7.53 5.43 -4.89
N ASN A 61 -7.16 4.42 -5.68
CA ASN A 61 -7.97 3.96 -6.81
C ASN A 61 -9.21 3.22 -6.31
N ARG A 62 -10.31 3.94 -6.11
CA ARG A 62 -11.61 3.36 -5.72
C ARG A 62 -12.49 3.00 -6.90
N ARG A 63 -12.07 3.36 -8.12
CA ARG A 63 -12.87 3.21 -9.33
C ARG A 63 -12.73 1.83 -9.94
N SER A 64 -11.50 1.39 -10.23
CA SER A 64 -11.27 0.09 -10.89
C SER A 64 -10.82 -1.01 -9.92
N MET A 65 -10.11 -0.66 -8.84
CA MET A 65 -9.57 -1.65 -7.89
C MET A 65 -10.61 -2.62 -7.30
N PRO A 66 -11.86 -2.22 -6.96
CA PRO A 66 -12.86 -3.19 -6.52
C PRO A 66 -13.15 -4.31 -7.56
N GLY A 67 -13.16 -3.95 -8.85
CA GLY A 67 -13.32 -4.92 -9.93
C GLY A 67 -12.11 -5.83 -10.08
N HIS A 68 -10.89 -5.28 -9.93
CA HIS A 68 -9.66 -6.08 -9.94
C HIS A 68 -9.61 -7.06 -8.76
N LEU A 69 -9.97 -6.64 -7.55
CA LEU A 69 -10.06 -7.50 -6.37
C LEU A 69 -11.07 -8.64 -6.57
N LYS A 70 -12.26 -8.33 -7.09
CA LYS A 70 -13.27 -9.35 -7.39
C LYS A 70 -12.71 -10.39 -8.36
N ASN A 71 -12.14 -9.94 -9.47
CA ASN A 71 -11.55 -10.83 -10.47
C ASN A 71 -10.38 -11.66 -9.90
N HIS A 72 -9.61 -11.09 -8.97
CA HIS A 72 -8.52 -11.77 -8.28
C HIS A 72 -9.04 -12.90 -7.39
N TRP A 73 -10.05 -12.61 -6.56
CA TRP A 73 -10.67 -13.60 -5.68
C TRP A 73 -11.44 -14.68 -6.44
N ASP A 74 -12.14 -14.34 -7.53
CA ASP A 74 -12.85 -15.30 -8.39
C ASP A 74 -11.89 -16.34 -9.02
N LYS A 75 -10.61 -16.00 -9.17
CA LYS A 75 -9.54 -16.90 -9.63
C LYS A 75 -8.87 -17.68 -8.50
N GLY A 76 -9.36 -17.58 -7.27
CA GLY A 76 -8.75 -18.18 -6.07
C GLY A 76 -7.54 -17.41 -5.54
N GLY A 77 -7.29 -16.19 -6.04
CA GLY A 77 -6.27 -15.31 -5.51
C GLY A 77 -6.59 -14.83 -4.10
N HIS A 78 -5.57 -14.34 -3.40
CA HIS A 78 -5.72 -13.69 -2.10
C HIS A 78 -4.82 -12.46 -2.02
N ILE A 79 -5.03 -11.63 -1.01
CA ILE A 79 -4.14 -10.53 -0.64
C ILE A 79 -4.03 -10.48 0.88
N TRP A 80 -2.96 -9.87 1.38
CA TRP A 80 -2.76 -9.72 2.83
C TRP A 80 -3.55 -8.55 3.42
N GLY A 81 -4.05 -7.68 2.55
CA GLY A 81 -4.99 -6.61 2.87
C GLY A 81 -4.77 -5.38 2.00
N LEU A 82 -5.69 -4.43 2.13
CA LEU A 82 -5.74 -3.23 1.33
C LEU A 82 -6.17 -2.03 2.18
N LEU A 83 -5.48 -0.91 2.03
CA LEU A 83 -5.80 0.37 2.65
C LEU A 83 -6.22 1.36 1.57
N TRP A 84 -7.51 1.69 1.55
CA TRP A 84 -8.08 2.66 0.61
C TRP A 84 -8.05 4.08 1.16
N LEU A 85 -7.12 4.88 0.66
CA LEU A 85 -7.01 6.28 1.05
C LEU A 85 -8.20 7.11 0.55
N ARG A 86 -8.71 8.01 1.39
CA ARG A 86 -9.80 8.93 1.04
C ARG A 86 -9.26 10.08 0.19
N PRO A 87 -9.72 10.29 -1.06
CA PRO A 87 -9.15 11.27 -1.99
C PRO A 87 -9.05 12.72 -1.46
N SER A 88 -9.87 13.09 -0.49
CA SER A 88 -9.96 14.44 0.08
C SER A 88 -9.11 14.67 1.34
N ALA A 89 -8.36 13.68 1.81
CA ALA A 89 -7.53 13.84 3.00
C ALA A 89 -6.17 14.47 2.65
N ASN A 90 -5.65 15.26 3.61
CA ASN A 90 -4.31 15.83 3.54
C ASN A 90 -3.25 14.69 3.63
N LEU A 91 -2.15 14.83 2.89
CA LEU A 91 -1.00 13.93 2.93
C LEU A 91 -0.48 13.73 4.36
N GLU A 92 -0.49 14.77 5.20
CA GLU A 92 -0.09 14.68 6.60
C GLU A 92 -0.98 13.72 7.39
N ILE A 93 -2.30 13.83 7.21
CA ILE A 93 -3.28 12.93 7.86
C ILE A 93 -3.06 11.50 7.38
N TRP A 94 -2.87 11.29 6.07
CA TRP A 94 -2.54 9.95 5.56
C TRP A 94 -1.25 9.40 6.16
N ALA A 95 -0.19 10.21 6.25
CA ALA A 95 1.08 9.79 6.82
C ALA A 95 0.92 9.41 8.29
N GLU A 96 0.18 10.20 9.08
CA GLU A 96 -0.10 9.91 10.48
C GLU A 96 -0.91 8.61 10.66
N GLU A 97 -2.02 8.46 9.93
CA GLU A 97 -2.86 7.26 10.01
C GLU A 97 -2.12 5.99 9.57
N LEU A 98 -1.37 6.07 8.46
CA LEU A 98 -0.57 4.94 7.98
C LEU A 98 0.58 4.59 8.93
N TYR A 99 1.18 5.60 9.57
CA TYR A 99 2.20 5.39 10.58
C TYR A 99 1.67 4.62 11.80
N LEU A 100 0.47 4.97 12.28
CA LEU A 100 -0.18 4.25 13.39
C LEU A 100 -0.45 2.78 13.07
N ILE A 101 -0.78 2.46 11.81
CA ILE A 101 -0.96 1.07 11.38
C ILE A 101 0.38 0.33 11.37
N LEU A 102 1.46 0.95 10.85
CA LEU A 102 2.78 0.32 10.77
C LEU A 102 3.46 0.16 12.13
N ASN A 103 3.15 1.05 13.07
CA ASN A 103 3.74 1.08 14.40
C ASN A 103 2.65 1.08 15.48
N PRO A 104 1.92 -0.03 15.65
CA PRO A 104 0.85 -0.11 16.63
C PRO A 104 1.45 0.04 18.03
N VAL A 105 1.01 1.04 18.79
CA VAL A 105 1.33 1.16 20.21
C VAL A 105 0.62 0.03 20.95
N ILE A 106 1.33 -1.08 21.17
CA ILE A 106 0.85 -2.14 22.05
C ILE A 106 1.00 -1.63 23.48
N LYS A 107 -0.10 -1.16 24.06
CA LYS A 107 -0.16 -0.93 25.51
C LYS A 107 -0.13 -2.30 26.19
N ASN A 108 0.94 -2.54 26.95
CA ASN A 108 1.04 -3.67 27.87
C ASN A 108 0.03 -3.54 29.01
#